data_AF-A0A3P7LPT0-F1
#
_entry.id   AF-A0A3P7LPT0-F1
#
_cell.length_a   1.000
_cell.length_b   1.000
_cell.length_c   1.000
_cell.angle_alpha   90.00
_cell.angle_beta   90.00
_cell.angle_gamma   90.00
#
_symmetry.space_group_name_H-M   'P 1'
#
loop_
_entity.id
_entity.type
_entity.pdbx_description
1 polymer ?
#
loop_
_entity_poly.entity_id
_entity_poly.type
_entity_poly.pdbx_seq_one_letter_code
_entity_poly.pdbx_strand_id
1 'polypeptide(L)'
;MATHCNTLVQSNKLAGRIAVISGKIEDIVLPEPVDVIISEPMDYMPYNERMLESYVHARKFLAPQHRHSHNRNKGDGQQPDSREDTIMREEGKSETDDEDSTVAEPKPGVMFPSVAQLFVAPFSDEALFAEQHTKANFWYQQSFHGMDLSALRNSAIAEYFNQPVVDTFDIGLCPAAPRVHKVDFRTVKESELAEITIPLHFQIDQCSTIHGLAFWFDSYDVDIELVIPESDTKITNELDLKNPHFRYTGYQPPPPPGSHTKSPTETYYANLQAAAVAAATTATATDGLIQ
;
A
#
# COMPACT_ATOMS: atom_id res chain seq x y z
N MET A 1 -14.32 -6.32 19.34
CA MET A 1 -14.56 -5.88 17.95
C MET A 1 -15.31 -6.90 17.09
N ALA A 2 -15.03 -8.20 17.19
CA ALA A 2 -15.70 -9.26 16.40
C ALA A 2 -17.25 -9.21 16.44
N THR A 3 -17.85 -8.96 17.61
CA THR A 3 -19.31 -8.82 17.75
C THR A 3 -19.88 -7.65 16.92
N HIS A 4 -19.16 -6.53 16.86
CA HIS A 4 -19.56 -5.38 16.04
C HIS A 4 -19.40 -5.67 14.54
N CYS A 5 -18.32 -6.36 14.15
CA CYS A 5 -18.13 -6.82 12.77
C CYS A 5 -19.27 -7.75 12.32
N ASN A 6 -19.66 -8.72 13.17
CA ASN A 6 -20.78 -9.60 12.87
C ASN A 6 -22.11 -8.83 12.72
N THR A 7 -22.32 -7.80 13.54
CA THR A 7 -23.49 -6.91 13.41
C THR A 7 -23.52 -6.23 12.03
N LEU A 8 -22.37 -5.74 11.54
CA LEU A 8 -22.25 -5.14 10.21
C LEU A 8 -22.48 -6.15 9.08
N VAL A 9 -21.94 -7.37 9.21
CA VAL A 9 -22.12 -8.43 8.21
C VAL A 9 -23.61 -8.78 8.06
N GLN A 10 -24.33 -8.86 9.18
CA GLN A 10 -25.78 -9.13 9.18
C GLN A 10 -26.58 -7.97 8.59
N SER A 11 -26.31 -6.73 9.00
CA SER A 11 -27.03 -5.55 8.49
C SER A 11 -26.84 -5.35 6.99
N ASN A 12 -25.67 -5.73 6.45
CA ASN A 12 -25.34 -5.63 5.03
C ASN A 12 -25.73 -6.87 4.21
N LYS A 13 -26.39 -7.87 4.82
CA LYS A 13 -26.84 -9.10 4.14
C LYS A 13 -25.69 -9.91 3.52
N LEU A 14 -24.52 -9.91 4.18
CA LEU A 14 -23.29 -10.59 3.72
C LEU A 14 -22.97 -11.87 4.49
N ALA A 15 -23.85 -12.34 5.39
CA ALA A 15 -23.59 -13.50 6.27
C ALA A 15 -23.31 -14.83 5.53
N GLY A 16 -23.67 -14.96 4.25
CA GLY A 16 -23.32 -16.12 3.41
C GLY A 16 -22.01 -15.96 2.62
N ARG A 17 -21.36 -14.80 2.70
CA ARG A 17 -20.10 -14.48 2.01
C ARG A 17 -18.97 -14.14 2.97
N ILE A 18 -19.30 -13.56 4.12
CA ILE A 18 -18.33 -13.16 5.16
C ILE A 18 -18.64 -13.95 6.42
N ALA A 19 -17.71 -14.80 6.84
CA ALA A 19 -17.75 -15.50 8.12
C ALA A 19 -16.83 -14.78 9.12
N VAL A 20 -17.38 -14.35 10.26
CA VAL A 20 -16.61 -13.71 11.32
C VAL A 20 -16.19 -14.74 12.35
N ILE A 21 -14.89 -15.00 12.46
CA ILE A 21 -14.31 -15.92 13.44
C ILE A 21 -13.65 -15.09 14.54
N SER A 22 -14.07 -15.29 15.79
CA SER A 22 -13.49 -14.59 16.93
C SER A 22 -12.40 -15.44 17.57
N GLY A 23 -11.15 -15.01 17.45
CA GLY A 23 -10.00 -15.68 18.04
C GLY A 23 -8.69 -15.08 17.55
N LYS A 24 -7.58 -15.55 18.11
CA LYS A 24 -6.23 -15.24 17.61
C LYS A 24 -5.94 -16.12 16.39
N ILE A 25 -5.24 -15.58 15.39
CA ILE A 25 -4.95 -16.31 14.15
C ILE A 25 -4.10 -17.57 14.39
N GLU A 26 -3.31 -17.55 15.46
CA GLU A 26 -2.49 -18.64 15.96
C GLU A 26 -3.34 -19.82 16.46
N ASP A 27 -4.49 -19.51 17.08
CA ASP A 27 -5.33 -20.48 17.80
C ASP A 27 -6.52 -21.00 16.99
N ILE A 28 -6.95 -20.28 15.94
CA ILE A 28 -8.10 -20.69 15.12
C ILE A 28 -7.73 -21.77 14.11
N VAL A 29 -8.76 -22.43 13.59
CA VAL A 29 -8.67 -23.37 12.47
C VAL A 29 -9.68 -22.94 11.41
N LEU A 30 -9.24 -22.88 10.15
CA LEU A 30 -10.12 -22.61 9.01
C LEU A 30 -10.56 -23.94 8.37
N PRO A 31 -11.80 -24.01 7.84
CA PRO A 31 -12.32 -25.23 7.23
C PRO A 31 -11.63 -25.59 5.91
N GLU A 32 -11.08 -24.60 5.20
CA GLU A 32 -10.40 -24.76 3.93
C GLU A 32 -9.20 -23.79 3.80
N PRO A 33 -8.22 -24.10 2.92
CA PRO A 33 -7.18 -23.15 2.56
C PRO A 33 -7.77 -21.92 1.85
N VAL A 34 -7.08 -20.78 1.93
CA VAL A 34 -7.48 -19.52 1.32
C VAL A 34 -6.59 -19.16 0.14
N ASP A 35 -7.19 -18.56 -0.90
CA ASP A 35 -6.45 -18.04 -2.06
C ASP A 35 -5.73 -16.73 -1.75
N VAL A 36 -6.32 -15.89 -0.90
CA VAL A 36 -5.78 -14.55 -0.59
C VAL A 36 -5.88 -14.28 0.90
N ILE A 37 -4.77 -13.81 1.49
CA ILE A 37 -4.74 -13.23 2.83
C ILE A 37 -4.61 -11.72 2.69
N ILE A 38 -5.54 -10.98 3.29
CA ILE A 38 -5.53 -9.52 3.35
C ILE A 38 -5.40 -9.06 4.79
N SER A 39 -4.53 -8.08 5.04
CA SER A 39 -4.41 -7.46 6.36
C SER A 39 -3.90 -6.03 6.22
N GLU A 40 -4.06 -5.27 7.29
CA GLU A 40 -3.40 -3.99 7.52
C GLU A 40 -2.54 -4.16 8.78
N PRO A 41 -1.30 -4.70 8.65
CA PRO A 41 -0.53 -5.17 9.80
C PRO A 41 0.61 -4.22 10.21
N MET A 42 0.69 -3.02 9.63
CA MET A 42 1.83 -2.10 9.82
C MET A 42 1.41 -0.88 10.61
N ASP A 43 2.27 -0.46 11.52
CA ASP A 43 2.06 0.72 12.36
C ASP A 43 3.32 1.61 12.33
N TYR A 44 3.49 2.55 13.27
CA TYR A 44 4.68 3.40 13.41
C TYR A 44 5.97 2.59 13.29
N MET A 45 6.86 2.96 12.36
CA MET A 45 8.09 2.19 12.06
C MET A 45 7.76 0.69 11.93
N PRO A 46 7.34 0.22 10.74
CA PRO A 46 6.33 -0.81 10.36
C PRO A 46 6.18 -2.10 11.20
N TYR A 47 7.09 -2.34 12.15
CA TYR A 47 7.19 -3.44 13.09
C TYR A 47 6.60 -3.14 14.47
N ASN A 48 6.16 -1.90 14.76
CA ASN A 48 5.48 -1.61 16.03
C ASN A 48 4.23 -2.51 16.20
N GLU A 49 3.88 -2.79 17.44
CA GLU A 49 2.80 -3.72 17.86
C GLU A 49 2.98 -5.20 17.46
N ARG A 50 4.04 -5.56 16.73
CA ARG A 50 4.39 -6.95 16.34
C ARG A 50 3.28 -7.69 15.58
N MET A 51 2.35 -6.97 14.93
CA MET A 51 1.27 -7.58 14.14
C MET A 51 1.76 -8.31 12.88
N LEU A 52 2.94 -7.96 12.37
CA LEU A 52 3.56 -8.63 11.22
C LEU A 52 3.81 -10.13 11.48
N GLU A 53 4.06 -10.53 12.72
CA GLU A 53 4.26 -11.95 13.09
C GLU A 53 2.95 -12.73 12.88
N SER A 54 1.83 -12.23 13.40
CA SER A 54 0.52 -12.82 13.20
C SER A 54 0.12 -12.87 11.71
N TYR A 55 0.48 -11.83 10.95
CA TYR A 55 0.24 -11.79 9.50
C TYR A 55 1.03 -12.86 8.74
N VAL A 56 2.31 -13.04 9.07
CA VAL A 56 3.16 -14.10 8.50
C VAL A 56 2.73 -15.49 8.97
N HIS A 57 2.24 -15.61 10.20
CA HIS A 57 1.70 -16.86 10.75
C HIS A 57 0.44 -17.32 10.00
N ALA A 58 -0.40 -16.38 9.55
CA ALA A 58 -1.62 -16.66 8.80
C ALA A 58 -1.36 -17.44 7.50
N ARG A 59 -0.14 -17.40 6.94
CA ARG A 59 0.25 -18.17 5.75
C ARG A 59 0.04 -19.67 5.88
N LYS A 60 -0.06 -20.22 7.09
CA LYS A 60 -0.41 -21.63 7.30
C LYS A 60 -1.75 -22.01 6.64
N PHE A 61 -2.61 -21.04 6.37
CA PHE A 61 -3.89 -21.22 5.69
C PHE A 61 -3.82 -20.94 4.19
N LEU A 62 -2.72 -20.42 3.67
CA LEU A 62 -2.61 -20.06 2.25
C LEU A 62 -2.53 -21.32 1.40
N ALA A 63 -3.26 -21.34 0.28
CA ALA A 63 -3.22 -22.45 -0.68
C ALA A 63 -1.76 -22.73 -1.12
N PRO A 64 -1.33 -24.01 -1.21
CA PRO A 64 0.05 -24.38 -1.45
C PRO A 64 0.57 -23.80 -2.77
N GLN A 65 1.60 -22.96 -2.68
CA GLN A 65 2.33 -22.48 -3.84
C GLN A 65 3.16 -23.63 -4.43
N HIS A 66 3.02 -23.92 -5.72
CA HIS A 66 4.04 -24.68 -6.43
C HIS A 66 5.36 -23.89 -6.36
N ARG A 67 6.26 -24.35 -5.49
CA ARG A 67 7.58 -23.77 -5.23
C ARG A 67 8.45 -23.93 -6.48
N HIS A 68 8.30 -23.07 -7.48
CA HIS A 68 9.29 -22.98 -8.55
C HIS A 68 10.55 -22.32 -8.00
N SER A 69 11.47 -23.17 -7.54
CA SER A 69 12.88 -22.81 -7.40
C SER A 69 13.35 -22.31 -8.75
N HIS A 70 13.57 -21.00 -8.86
CA HIS A 70 14.22 -20.40 -10.02
C HIS A 70 15.68 -20.88 -10.01
N ASN A 71 15.95 -21.98 -10.71
CA ASN A 71 17.31 -22.44 -10.96
C ASN A 71 17.95 -21.40 -11.89
N ARG A 72 18.71 -20.47 -11.31
CA ARG A 72 19.65 -19.65 -12.07
C ARG A 72 20.72 -20.58 -12.61
N ASN A 73 20.54 -21.05 -13.84
CA ASN A 73 21.60 -21.65 -14.63
C ASN A 73 22.73 -20.60 -14.74
N LYS A 74 23.81 -20.80 -13.98
CA LYS A 74 25.11 -20.26 -14.31
C LYS A 74 25.55 -20.93 -15.61
N GLY A 75 25.45 -20.19 -16.70
CA GLY A 75 26.15 -20.52 -17.93
C GLY A 75 27.63 -20.19 -17.75
N ASP A 76 28.41 -21.17 -17.29
CA ASP A 76 29.84 -21.20 -17.57
C ASP A 76 30.02 -22.09 -18.80
N GLY A 77 30.31 -21.45 -19.93
CA GLY A 77 30.63 -22.12 -21.18
C GLY A 77 32.05 -22.65 -21.15
N GLN A 78 32.18 -23.97 -21.21
CA GLN A 78 33.37 -24.63 -21.73
C GLN A 78 32.95 -25.93 -22.45
N GLN A 79 33.04 -25.91 -23.78
CA GLN A 79 32.99 -27.06 -24.70
C GLN A 79 34.37 -27.79 -24.61
N PRO A 80 34.54 -29.10 -24.90
CA PRO A 80 34.04 -29.87 -26.06
C PRO A 80 33.58 -31.32 -25.67
N ASP A 81 33.23 -32.31 -26.48
CA ASP A 81 33.49 -32.70 -27.87
C ASP A 81 32.53 -33.89 -28.23
N SER A 82 32.48 -34.24 -29.52
CA SER A 82 32.09 -35.53 -30.12
C SER A 82 30.61 -36.00 -30.20
N ARG A 83 30.10 -35.93 -31.45
CA ARG A 83 29.51 -36.99 -32.31
C ARG A 83 28.56 -38.05 -31.71
N GLU A 84 27.41 -38.19 -32.39
CA GLU A 84 26.66 -39.39 -32.86
C GLU A 84 25.14 -39.11 -32.71
N ASP A 85 24.41 -38.86 -33.79
CA ASP A 85 23.86 -39.75 -34.83
C ASP A 85 22.43 -40.25 -34.52
N THR A 86 21.51 -39.77 -35.36
CA THR A 86 20.40 -40.51 -35.97
C THR A 86 19.20 -40.94 -35.10
N ILE A 87 18.00 -40.48 -35.46
CA ILE A 87 16.90 -41.25 -36.11
C ILE A 87 15.56 -40.52 -35.88
N MET A 88 15.00 -40.03 -36.98
CA MET A 88 13.59 -39.66 -37.12
C MET A 88 12.70 -40.89 -36.98
N ARG A 89 11.58 -40.79 -36.26
CA ARG A 89 10.42 -41.66 -36.52
C ARG A 89 9.12 -40.92 -36.26
N GLU A 90 8.37 -40.80 -37.34
CA GLU A 90 7.05 -40.20 -37.48
C GLU A 90 5.92 -41.16 -37.04
N GLU A 91 4.78 -40.51 -36.75
CA GLU A 91 3.39 -40.96 -36.84
C GLU A 91 2.72 -41.74 -35.69
N GLY A 92 1.55 -41.18 -35.30
CA GLY A 92 0.53 -41.84 -34.49
C GLY A 92 -0.49 -40.85 -33.92
N LYS A 93 -1.35 -40.26 -34.76
CA LYS A 93 -2.59 -39.61 -34.32
C LYS A 93 -3.55 -40.69 -33.80
N SER A 94 -4.00 -40.56 -32.55
CA SER A 94 -5.25 -41.17 -32.07
C SER A 94 -6.13 -40.07 -31.52
N GLU A 95 -7.23 -39.80 -32.23
CA GLU A 95 -8.35 -38.97 -31.78
C GLU A 95 -9.11 -39.75 -30.70
N THR A 96 -9.19 -39.18 -29.50
CA THR A 96 -10.23 -39.49 -28.51
C THR A 96 -10.77 -38.19 -27.97
N ASP A 97 -12.10 -38.07 -28.07
CA ASP A 97 -12.90 -36.96 -27.56
C ASP A 97 -12.74 -36.87 -26.03
N ASP A 98 -12.00 -35.87 -25.56
CA ASP A 98 -11.98 -35.49 -24.15
C ASP A 98 -12.75 -34.17 -23.99
N GLU A 99 -13.87 -34.25 -23.26
CA GLU A 99 -14.58 -33.09 -22.74
C GLU A 99 -13.59 -32.25 -21.92
N ASP A 100 -13.24 -31.08 -22.44
CA ASP A 100 -12.38 -30.09 -21.78
C ASP A 100 -13.11 -29.49 -20.57
N SER A 101 -13.18 -30.27 -19.48
CA SER A 101 -13.32 -29.70 -18.15
C SER A 101 -12.03 -28.94 -17.88
N THR A 102 -12.06 -27.64 -18.14
CA THR A 102 -11.02 -26.69 -17.76
C THR A 102 -10.93 -26.65 -16.23
N VAL A 103 -10.26 -27.65 -15.65
CA VAL A 103 -9.81 -27.60 -14.26
C VAL A 103 -8.75 -26.52 -14.24
N ALA A 104 -9.17 -25.29 -13.91
CA ALA A 104 -8.28 -24.17 -13.75
C ALA A 104 -7.14 -24.60 -12.80
N GLU A 105 -5.90 -24.53 -13.28
CA GLU A 105 -4.76 -24.89 -12.45
C GLU A 105 -4.79 -24.07 -11.15
N PRO A 106 -4.51 -24.70 -9.99
CA PRO A 106 -4.58 -24.03 -8.70
C PRO A 106 -3.59 -22.86 -8.67
N LYS A 107 -4.14 -21.64 -8.62
CA LYS A 107 -3.35 -20.43 -8.56
C LYS A 107 -2.60 -20.40 -7.21
N PRO A 108 -1.31 -20.01 -7.19
CA PRO A 108 -0.58 -19.86 -5.94
C PRO A 108 -1.26 -18.79 -5.08
N GLY A 109 -1.40 -19.04 -3.78
CA GLY A 109 -2.04 -18.08 -2.90
C GLY A 109 -1.25 -16.77 -2.78
N VAL A 110 -1.97 -15.66 -2.63
CA VAL A 110 -1.47 -14.29 -2.64
C VAL A 110 -1.62 -13.63 -1.27
N MET A 111 -0.69 -12.75 -0.91
CA MET A 111 -0.76 -11.93 0.31
C MET A 111 -0.90 -10.45 -0.06
N PHE A 112 -1.74 -9.71 0.66
CA PHE A 112 -1.90 -8.27 0.49
C PHE A 112 -1.86 -7.53 1.84
N PRO A 113 -0.81 -6.73 2.12
CA PRO A 113 0.35 -6.45 1.25
C PRO A 113 1.26 -7.67 1.05
N SER A 114 1.91 -7.77 -0.11
CA SER A 114 2.90 -8.83 -0.40
C SER A 114 4.29 -8.49 0.12
N VAL A 115 4.64 -7.21 0.06
CA VAL A 115 5.96 -6.67 0.33
C VAL A 115 5.80 -5.41 1.15
N ALA A 116 6.71 -5.19 2.10
CA ALA A 116 6.91 -3.90 2.75
C ALA A 116 8.34 -3.40 2.54
N GLN A 117 8.49 -2.09 2.43
CA GLN A 117 9.76 -1.40 2.31
C GLN A 117 9.89 -0.39 3.44
N LEU A 118 10.88 -0.56 4.31
CA LEU A 118 11.28 0.44 5.29
C LEU A 118 12.41 1.29 4.73
N PHE A 119 12.21 2.59 4.68
CA PHE A 119 13.19 3.57 4.27
C PHE A 119 13.85 4.18 5.50
N VAL A 120 15.17 4.32 5.45
CA VAL A 120 15.97 4.93 6.51
C VAL A 120 16.90 5.97 5.90
N ALA A 121 16.84 7.20 6.38
CA ALA A 121 17.74 8.27 5.95
C ALA A 121 18.28 9.06 7.15
N PRO A 122 19.54 9.51 7.15
CA PRO A 122 19.98 10.49 8.13
C PRO A 122 19.27 11.82 7.88
N PHE A 123 19.02 12.59 8.94
CA PHE A 123 18.48 13.94 8.82
C PHE A 123 19.27 14.95 9.68
N SER A 124 19.24 16.21 9.25
CA SER A 124 19.87 17.34 9.91
C SER A 124 18.81 18.39 10.27
N ASP A 125 18.20 18.26 11.45
CA ASP A 125 17.24 19.23 11.99
C ASP A 125 17.65 19.77 13.37
N GLU A 126 18.27 20.96 13.37
CA GLU A 126 18.69 21.65 14.60
C GLU A 126 17.47 22.14 15.41
N ALA A 127 16.37 22.52 14.75
CA ALA A 127 15.20 23.05 15.43
C ALA A 127 14.53 21.96 16.27
N LEU A 128 14.35 20.77 15.70
CA LEU A 128 13.83 19.60 16.42
C LEU A 128 14.77 19.20 17.58
N PHE A 129 16.08 19.16 17.33
CA PHE A 129 17.06 18.83 18.37
C PHE A 129 16.99 19.82 19.54
N ALA A 130 16.95 21.12 19.24
CA ALA A 130 16.85 22.18 20.23
C ALA A 130 15.52 22.15 21.00
N GLU A 131 14.41 21.80 20.35
CA GLU A 131 13.11 21.61 21.00
C GLU A 131 13.18 20.51 22.06
N GLN A 132 13.69 19.32 21.69
CA GLN A 132 13.82 18.19 22.62
C GLN A 132 14.75 18.52 23.78
N HIS A 133 15.85 19.23 23.51
CA HIS A 133 16.75 19.70 24.57
C HIS A 133 16.08 20.73 25.50
N THR A 134 15.25 21.61 24.94
CA THR A 134 14.56 22.66 25.70
C THR A 134 13.49 22.11 26.62
N LYS A 135 12.80 21.03 26.24
CA LYS A 135 11.83 20.33 27.13
C LYS A 135 12.50 19.89 28.44
N ALA A 136 13.76 19.44 28.38
CA ALA A 136 14.50 19.05 29.56
C ALA A 136 14.87 20.23 30.50
N ASN A 137 14.84 21.47 30.02
CA ASN A 137 15.18 22.64 30.84
C ASN A 137 14.15 22.91 31.94
N PHE A 138 12.94 22.34 31.86
CA PHE A 138 12.02 22.33 33.00
C PHE A 138 12.69 21.79 34.27
N TRP A 139 13.53 20.77 34.14
CA TRP A 139 14.25 20.16 35.26
C TRP A 139 15.44 20.96 35.72
N TYR A 140 15.85 22.01 34.98
CA TYR A 140 16.97 22.88 35.36
C TYR A 140 16.52 24.06 36.24
N GLN A 141 15.62 23.79 37.18
CA GLN A 141 15.08 24.78 38.12
C GLN A 141 15.59 24.48 39.53
N GLN A 142 16.27 25.45 40.15
CA GLN A 142 16.83 25.33 41.50
C GLN A 142 15.82 25.56 42.63
N SER A 143 14.63 26.09 42.31
CA SER A 143 13.59 26.37 43.31
C SER A 143 12.20 26.30 42.67
N PHE A 144 11.83 25.11 42.19
CA PHE A 144 10.47 24.81 41.78
C PHE A 144 9.63 24.50 43.02
N HIS A 145 8.77 25.44 43.43
CA HIS A 145 8.02 25.37 44.70
C HIS A 145 8.91 25.09 45.94
N GLY A 146 10.15 25.60 45.94
CA GLY A 146 11.11 25.40 47.03
C GLY A 146 11.95 24.12 46.94
N MET A 147 11.84 23.35 45.84
CA MET A 147 12.64 22.15 45.57
C MET A 147 13.59 22.38 44.38
N ASP A 148 14.84 21.93 44.51
CA ASP A 148 15.80 21.89 43.40
C ASP A 148 15.60 20.62 42.58
N LEU A 149 15.26 20.78 41.31
CA LEU A 149 15.02 19.69 40.36
C LEU A 149 16.25 19.34 39.51
N SER A 150 17.32 20.15 39.58
CA SER A 150 18.47 20.10 38.66
C SER A 150 19.20 18.75 38.65
N ALA A 151 19.12 18.01 39.76
CA ALA A 151 19.65 16.65 39.88
C ALA A 151 19.08 15.67 38.84
N LEU A 152 17.85 15.90 38.35
CA LEU A 152 17.17 15.03 37.38
C LEU A 152 17.30 15.51 35.92
N ARG A 153 17.95 16.64 35.66
CA ARG A 153 18.06 17.19 34.29
C ARG A 153 18.64 16.20 33.29
N ASN A 154 19.74 15.53 33.64
CA ASN A 154 20.41 14.61 32.73
C ASN A 154 19.56 13.35 32.46
N SER A 155 18.84 12.86 33.47
CA SER A 155 17.87 11.77 33.32
C SER A 155 16.71 12.17 32.41
N ALA A 156 16.19 13.40 32.57
CA ALA A 156 15.14 13.93 31.71
C ALA A 156 15.58 14.07 30.25
N ILE A 157 16.80 14.57 29.99
CA ILE A 157 17.37 14.62 28.63
C ILE A 157 17.37 13.21 28.02
N ALA A 158 17.91 12.22 28.74
CA ALA A 158 17.94 10.85 28.24
C ALA A 158 16.54 10.32 27.92
N GLU A 159 15.55 10.62 28.77
CA GLU A 159 14.15 10.22 28.54
C GLU A 159 13.55 10.87 27.28
N TYR A 160 13.71 12.17 27.08
CA TYR A 160 13.21 12.87 25.89
C TYR A 160 13.86 12.40 24.59
N PHE A 161 15.15 12.05 24.62
CA PHE A 161 15.85 11.52 23.44
C PHE A 161 15.58 10.04 23.16
N ASN A 162 15.05 9.30 24.13
CA ASN A 162 14.62 7.90 23.94
C ASN A 162 13.20 7.77 23.36
N GLN A 163 12.49 8.89 23.17
CA GLN A 163 11.16 8.91 22.57
C GLN A 163 11.29 9.14 21.06
N PRO A 164 10.84 8.19 20.21
CA PRO A 164 10.72 8.43 18.77
C PRO A 164 9.75 9.59 18.52
N VAL A 165 10.15 10.52 17.66
CA VAL A 165 9.30 11.63 17.25
C VAL A 165 8.51 11.21 16.01
N VAL A 166 7.19 11.29 16.08
CA VAL A 166 6.29 11.05 14.95
C VAL A 166 5.88 12.40 14.38
N ASP A 167 6.46 12.77 13.25
CA ASP A 167 6.14 14.01 12.53
C ASP A 167 6.42 13.85 11.03
N THR A 168 5.94 14.80 10.24
CA THR A 168 6.34 15.02 8.85
C THR A 168 7.47 16.04 8.78
N PHE A 169 8.35 15.91 7.79
CA PHE A 169 9.49 16.82 7.62
C PHE A 169 9.80 17.02 6.13
N ASP A 170 10.52 18.10 5.82
CA ASP A 170 10.99 18.36 4.45
C ASP A 170 12.15 17.41 4.10
N ILE A 171 12.05 16.72 2.97
CA ILE A 171 13.10 15.82 2.47
C ILE A 171 14.43 16.54 2.22
N GLY A 172 14.41 17.87 2.05
CA GLY A 172 15.62 18.70 1.98
C GLY A 172 16.49 18.65 3.25
N LEU A 173 15.94 18.21 4.39
CA LEU A 173 16.69 18.00 5.63
C LEU A 173 17.54 16.71 5.63
N CYS A 174 17.34 15.82 4.65
CA CYS A 174 18.11 14.59 4.51
C CYS A 174 19.34 14.81 3.62
N PRO A 175 20.57 14.77 4.16
CA PRO A 175 21.78 15.00 3.36
C PRO A 175 22.19 13.80 2.49
N ALA A 176 21.48 12.67 2.58
CA ALA A 176 21.73 11.47 1.78
C ALA A 176 20.41 10.80 1.37
N ALA A 177 20.45 10.07 0.25
CA ALA A 177 19.34 9.25 -0.20
C ALA A 177 19.05 8.11 0.80
N PRO A 178 17.78 7.73 0.97
CA PRO A 178 17.40 6.67 1.91
C PRO A 178 18.02 5.33 1.53
N ARG A 179 18.27 4.49 2.54
CA ARG A 179 18.47 3.06 2.37
C ARG A 179 17.12 2.36 2.53
N VAL A 180 16.89 1.36 1.69
CA VAL A 180 15.64 0.59 1.67
C VAL A 180 15.88 -0.80 2.23
N HIS A 181 15.13 -1.16 3.26
CA HIS A 181 15.05 -2.50 3.80
C HIS A 181 13.72 -3.12 3.38
N LYS A 182 13.80 -4.15 2.53
CA LYS A 182 12.63 -4.82 1.94
C LYS A 182 12.32 -6.10 2.71
N VAL A 183 11.06 -6.26 3.10
CA VAL A 183 10.53 -7.50 3.69
C VAL A 183 9.49 -8.08 2.75
N ASP A 184 9.69 -9.34 2.37
CA ASP A 184 8.74 -10.08 1.56
C ASP A 184 7.94 -11.04 2.45
N PHE A 185 6.67 -10.71 2.70
CA PHE A 185 5.81 -11.46 3.62
C PHE A 185 5.57 -12.89 3.16
N ARG A 186 5.74 -13.17 1.85
CA ARG A 186 5.55 -14.51 1.28
C ARG A 186 6.67 -15.46 1.69
N THR A 187 7.86 -14.95 2.02
CA THR A 187 9.06 -15.76 2.25
C THR A 187 9.68 -15.57 3.64
N VAL A 188 9.50 -14.40 4.26
CA VAL A 188 10.07 -14.09 5.58
C VAL A 188 9.59 -15.07 6.65
N LYS A 189 10.45 -15.38 7.62
CA LYS A 189 10.07 -16.21 8.78
C LYS A 189 9.67 -15.35 9.96
N GLU A 190 8.80 -15.87 10.82
CA GLU A 190 8.41 -15.20 12.07
C GLU A 190 9.63 -14.86 12.94
N SER A 191 10.64 -15.74 12.98
CA SER A 191 11.89 -15.50 13.74
C SER A 191 12.71 -14.33 13.21
N GLU A 192 12.63 -14.02 11.91
CA GLU A 192 13.37 -12.92 11.29
C GLU A 192 12.71 -11.56 11.59
N LEU A 193 11.43 -11.55 11.99
CA LEU A 193 10.72 -10.35 12.44
C LEU A 193 10.97 -10.05 13.93
N ALA A 194 11.41 -11.04 14.71
CA ALA A 194 11.68 -10.87 16.14
C ALA A 194 12.98 -10.08 16.41
N GLU A 195 13.98 -10.20 15.54
CA GLU A 195 15.24 -9.46 15.62
C GLU A 195 15.64 -8.95 14.23
N ILE A 196 15.54 -7.64 14.03
CA ILE A 196 15.74 -7.01 12.73
C ILE A 196 17.05 -6.21 12.75
N THR A 197 18.00 -6.63 11.92
CA THR A 197 19.26 -5.91 11.73
C THR A 197 19.31 -5.27 10.34
N ILE A 198 19.39 -3.94 10.29
CA ILE A 198 19.45 -3.18 9.04
C ILE A 198 20.85 -2.55 8.91
N PRO A 199 21.74 -3.06 8.04
CA PRO A 199 23.04 -2.44 7.82
C PRO A 199 22.87 -1.11 7.09
N LEU A 200 23.40 -0.03 7.67
CA LEU A 200 23.28 1.32 7.13
C LEU A 200 24.65 1.84 6.67
N HIS A 201 24.71 2.29 5.42
CA HIS A 201 25.86 2.98 4.85
C HIS A 201 25.37 4.15 3.99
N PHE A 202 25.79 5.36 4.34
CA PHE A 202 25.40 6.60 3.67
C PHE A 202 26.63 7.33 3.13
N GLN A 203 26.55 7.80 1.90
CA GLN A 203 27.50 8.75 1.35
C GLN A 203 26.88 10.15 1.46
N ILE A 204 27.58 11.06 2.13
CA ILE A 204 27.14 12.43 2.37
C ILE A 204 28.16 13.37 1.74
N ASP A 205 27.72 14.11 0.73
CA ASP A 205 28.61 15.01 -0.03
C ASP A 205 28.63 16.44 0.54
N GLN A 206 27.73 16.75 1.47
CA GLN A 206 27.60 18.07 2.09
C GLN A 206 27.99 18.04 3.58
N CYS A 207 28.75 19.04 4.03
CA CYS A 207 29.05 19.19 5.44
C CYS A 207 27.76 19.54 6.20
N SER A 208 27.30 18.63 7.07
CA SER A 208 26.07 18.78 7.85
C SER A 208 26.20 18.07 9.20
N THR A 209 25.47 18.53 10.20
CA THR A 209 25.35 17.86 11.50
C THR A 209 24.23 16.84 11.43
N ILE A 210 24.51 15.57 11.70
CA ILE A 210 23.47 14.53 11.71
C ILE A 210 22.85 14.47 13.09
N HIS A 211 21.57 14.82 13.18
CA HIS A 211 20.81 14.83 14.43
C HIS A 211 20.12 13.49 14.71
N GLY A 212 19.80 12.73 13.68
CA GLY A 212 19.16 11.43 13.83
C GLY A 212 18.95 10.68 12.52
N LEU A 213 18.15 9.62 12.62
CA LEU A 213 17.68 8.81 11.49
C LEU A 213 16.16 8.98 11.38
N ALA A 214 15.70 9.26 10.16
CA ALA A 214 14.30 9.29 9.79
C ALA A 214 13.90 7.95 9.21
N PHE A 215 12.68 7.51 9.55
CA PHE A 215 12.12 6.23 9.12
C PHE A 215 10.74 6.47 8.52
N TRP A 216 10.47 5.85 7.39
CA TRP A 216 9.13 5.78 6.80
C TRP A 216 8.97 4.46 6.04
N PHE A 217 7.76 4.08 5.70
CA PHE A 217 7.52 2.79 5.04
C PHE A 217 6.54 2.87 3.88
N ASP A 218 6.56 1.82 3.08
CA ASP A 218 5.62 1.55 2.00
C ASP A 218 5.25 0.08 2.00
N SER A 219 4.05 -0.23 1.52
CA SER A 219 3.51 -1.58 1.49
C SER A 219 2.61 -1.87 0.29
N TYR A 220 2.41 -0.91 -0.60
CA TYR A 220 1.41 -1.02 -1.65
C TYR A 220 2.07 -1.29 -3.01
N ASP A 221 2.29 -2.57 -3.32
CA ASP A 221 2.53 -3.01 -4.69
C ASP A 221 1.17 -3.45 -5.27
N VAL A 222 0.51 -2.59 -6.06
CA VAL A 222 -0.71 -2.97 -6.82
C VAL A 222 -0.38 -3.08 -8.30
N ASP A 223 -0.13 -4.31 -8.73
CA ASP A 223 -0.02 -4.68 -10.14
C ASP A 223 -1.39 -5.12 -10.66
N ILE A 224 -1.97 -4.33 -11.56
CA ILE A 224 -3.18 -4.70 -12.29
C ILE A 224 -2.77 -5.33 -13.61
N GLU A 225 -3.15 -6.59 -13.82
CA GLU A 225 -2.97 -7.29 -15.09
C GLU A 225 -4.32 -7.59 -15.74
N LEU A 226 -4.48 -7.16 -17.00
CA LEU A 226 -5.59 -7.53 -17.87
C LEU A 226 -5.07 -8.48 -18.95
N VAL A 227 -5.61 -9.70 -18.99
CA VAL A 227 -5.34 -10.69 -20.05
C VAL A 227 -6.64 -10.91 -20.82
N ILE A 228 -6.57 -10.80 -22.16
CA ILE A 228 -7.70 -11.12 -23.02
C ILE A 228 -7.61 -12.62 -23.37
N PRO A 229 -8.59 -13.45 -22.96
CA PRO A 229 -8.61 -14.88 -23.28
C PRO A 229 -8.46 -15.10 -24.79
N GLU A 230 -7.76 -16.16 -25.19
CA GLU A 230 -7.51 -16.52 -26.60
C GLU A 230 -6.59 -15.55 -27.38
N SER A 231 -6.03 -14.54 -26.71
CA SER A 231 -5.03 -13.65 -27.29
C SER A 231 -3.72 -13.64 -26.48
N ASP A 232 -2.62 -13.33 -27.14
CA ASP A 232 -1.32 -13.07 -26.49
C ASP A 232 -1.24 -11.65 -25.89
N THR A 233 -2.38 -10.95 -25.78
CA THR A 233 -2.41 -9.56 -25.31
C THR A 233 -2.50 -9.50 -23.80
N LYS A 234 -1.42 -9.00 -23.19
CA LYS A 234 -1.30 -8.71 -21.76
C LYS A 234 -1.09 -7.21 -21.54
N ILE A 235 -1.91 -6.59 -20.71
CA ILE A 235 -1.77 -5.19 -20.27
C ILE A 235 -1.50 -5.19 -18.77
N THR A 236 -0.41 -4.55 -18.34
CA THR A 236 -0.04 -4.40 -16.92
C THR A 236 0.01 -2.93 -16.52
N ASN A 237 -0.44 -2.61 -15.31
CA ASN A 237 -0.34 -1.28 -14.71
C ASN A 237 0.09 -1.38 -13.24
N GLU A 238 1.10 -0.60 -12.86
CA GLU A 238 1.63 -0.52 -11.50
C GLU A 238 1.15 0.80 -10.89
N LEU A 239 0.33 0.73 -9.85
CA LEU A 239 -0.28 1.91 -9.23
C LEU A 239 0.51 2.37 -7.99
N ASP A 240 1.04 3.59 -8.03
CA ASP A 240 1.56 4.26 -6.83
C ASP A 240 0.39 4.80 -5.99
N LEU A 241 0.06 4.08 -4.93
CA LEU A 241 -1.00 4.46 -4.00
C LEU A 241 -0.55 5.48 -2.92
N LYS A 242 0.73 5.88 -2.87
CA LYS A 242 1.21 6.87 -1.88
C LYS A 242 0.69 8.27 -2.16
N ASN A 243 0.59 8.63 -3.44
CA ASN A 243 0.21 9.96 -3.87
C ASN A 243 -0.99 9.90 -4.82
N PRO A 244 -2.18 9.52 -4.31
CA PRO A 244 -3.37 9.49 -5.14
C PRO A 244 -3.68 10.90 -5.63
N HIS A 245 -3.72 11.08 -6.95
CA HIS A 245 -4.13 12.35 -7.54
C HIS A 245 -5.65 12.51 -7.38
N PHE A 246 -6.07 13.28 -6.38
CA PHE A 246 -7.47 13.61 -6.19
C PHE A 246 -7.93 14.61 -7.27
N ARG A 247 -8.45 14.09 -8.38
CA ARG A 247 -9.07 14.91 -9.42
C ARG A 247 -10.45 15.37 -8.99
N TYR A 248 -10.51 16.53 -8.33
CA TYR A 248 -11.76 17.22 -8.06
C TYR A 248 -12.22 17.94 -9.33
N THR A 249 -13.11 17.33 -10.11
CA THR A 249 -13.61 17.91 -11.38
C THR A 249 -14.61 19.06 -11.16
N GLY A 250 -14.97 19.35 -9.90
CA GLY A 250 -15.99 20.35 -9.56
C GLY A 250 -17.42 19.97 -9.97
N TYR A 251 -17.60 18.83 -10.66
CA TYR A 251 -18.91 18.30 -11.00
C TYR A 251 -19.50 17.55 -9.81
N GLN A 252 -20.73 17.93 -9.42
CA GLN A 252 -21.53 17.12 -8.52
C GLN A 252 -21.73 15.74 -9.17
N PRO A 253 -21.53 14.63 -8.43
CA PRO A 253 -21.79 13.30 -8.98
C PRO A 253 -23.23 13.24 -9.48
N PRO A 254 -23.49 12.73 -10.70
CA PRO A 254 -24.83 12.63 -11.22
C PRO A 254 -25.67 11.80 -10.24
N PRO A 255 -26.86 12.27 -9.88
CA PRO A 255 -27.67 11.57 -8.90
C PRO A 255 -28.10 10.21 -9.48
N PRO A 256 -28.37 9.19 -8.63
CA PRO A 256 -28.70 7.84 -9.07
C PRO A 256 -29.85 7.84 -10.09
N PRO A 257 -29.86 6.92 -11.08
CA PRO A 257 -30.95 6.80 -12.04
C PRO A 257 -32.32 6.82 -11.34
N GLY A 258 -33.19 7.75 -11.72
CA GLY A 258 -34.51 7.95 -11.10
C GLY A 258 -34.59 9.06 -10.04
N SER A 259 -33.50 9.76 -9.74
CA SER A 259 -33.45 10.84 -8.74
C SER A 259 -33.79 12.24 -9.29
N HIS A 260 -34.60 12.32 -10.34
CA HIS A 260 -35.02 13.59 -10.92
C HIS A 260 -36.27 14.12 -10.20
N THR A 261 -36.16 15.25 -9.51
CA THR A 261 -37.30 15.94 -8.87
C THR A 261 -38.06 16.87 -9.82
N LYS A 262 -37.58 17.01 -11.06
CA LYS A 262 -38.15 17.84 -12.12
C LYS A 262 -38.19 17.08 -13.43
N SER A 263 -39.22 17.34 -14.23
CA SER A 263 -39.37 16.71 -15.54
C SER A 263 -38.27 17.19 -16.49
N PRO A 264 -37.64 16.31 -17.30
CA PRO A 264 -36.71 16.69 -18.36
C PRO A 264 -37.30 17.73 -19.34
N THR A 265 -38.62 17.75 -19.48
CA THR A 265 -39.36 18.68 -20.33
C THR A 265 -39.32 20.12 -19.78
N GLU A 266 -39.21 20.30 -18.47
CA GLU A 266 -39.15 21.62 -17.83
C GLU A 266 -37.85 22.34 -18.19
N THR A 267 -36.73 21.60 -18.23
CA THR A 267 -35.42 22.12 -18.68
C THR A 267 -35.45 22.50 -20.16
N TYR A 268 -36.15 21.73 -20.99
CA TYR A 268 -36.31 22.03 -22.42
C TYR A 268 -37.06 23.35 -22.64
N TYR A 269 -38.19 23.56 -21.97
CA TYR A 269 -38.95 24.81 -22.09
C TYR A 269 -38.22 26.02 -21.51
N ALA A 270 -37.50 25.85 -20.39
CA ALA A 270 -36.69 26.92 -19.81
C ALA A 270 -35.59 27.40 -20.78
N ASN A 271 -34.92 26.47 -21.46
CA ASN A 271 -33.90 26.79 -22.46
C ASN A 271 -34.51 27.45 -23.71
N LEU A 272 -35.68 27.00 -24.16
CA LEU A 272 -36.39 27.61 -25.29
C LEU A 272 -36.80 29.06 -24.99
N GLN A 273 -37.26 29.31 -23.76
CA GLN A 273 -37.69 30.64 -23.32
C GLN A 273 -36.48 31.58 -23.12
N ALA A 274 -35.38 31.08 -22.58
CA ALA A 274 -34.13 31.84 -22.49
C ALA A 274 -33.59 32.23 -23.89
N ALA A 275 -33.65 31.30 -24.86
CA ALA A 275 -33.26 31.58 -26.24
C ALA A 275 -34.18 32.61 -26.92
N ALA A 276 -35.49 32.55 -26.66
CA ALA A 276 -36.46 33.51 -27.19
C ALA A 276 -36.26 34.93 -26.60
N VAL A 277 -35.97 35.04 -25.31
CA VAL A 277 -35.65 36.33 -24.66
C VAL A 277 -34.35 36.92 -25.21
N ALA A 278 -33.32 36.08 -25.40
CA ALA A 278 -32.06 36.52 -26.01
C ALA A 278 -32.25 37.05 -27.44
N ALA A 279 -33.09 36.39 -28.24
CA ALA A 279 -33.43 36.81 -29.61
C ALA A 279 -34.28 38.09 -29.66
N ALA A 280 -35.17 38.30 -28.70
CA ALA A 280 -35.97 39.53 -28.60
C ALA A 280 -35.12 40.75 -28.21
N THR A 281 -34.12 40.54 -27.34
CA THR A 281 -33.24 41.62 -26.86
C THR A 281 -32.32 42.15 -27.97
N THR A 282 -31.88 41.28 -28.90
CA THR A 282 -31.09 41.67 -30.07
C THR A 282 -31.92 42.39 -31.14
N ALA A 283 -33.20 42.05 -31.31
CA ALA A 283 -34.09 42.71 -32.27
C ALA A 283 -34.44 44.15 -31.87
N THR A 284 -34.61 44.44 -30.57
CA THR A 284 -34.86 45.82 -30.08
C THR A 284 -33.65 46.74 -30.17
N ALA A 285 -32.43 46.20 -30.23
CA ALA A 285 -31.21 47.00 -30.34
C ALA A 285 -30.96 47.52 -31.78
N THR A 286 -31.53 46.87 -32.80
CA THR A 286 -31.33 47.25 -34.21
C THR A 286 -32.31 48.30 -34.72
N ASP A 287 -33.46 48.49 -34.07
CA ASP A 287 -34.48 49.47 -34.48
C ASP A 287 -34.26 50.89 -33.91
N GLY A 288 -33.30 51.07 -33.01
CA GLY A 288 -32.98 52.36 -32.38
C GLY A 288 -31.95 53.24 -33.11
N LEU A 289 -31.48 52.82 -34.29
CA LEU A 289 -30.38 53.47 -35.02
C LEU A 289 -30.78 54.14 -36.34
N ILE A 290 -32.08 54.33 -36.60
CA ILE A 290 -32.58 55.13 -37.72
C ILE A 290 -33.61 56.16 -37.21
N GLN A 291 -33.11 57.28 -36.66
CA GLN A 291 -33.75 58.60 -36.73
C GLN A 291 -32.71 59.70 -36.48
#